data_AF-A0A7X8VVR4-F1
#
_entry.id   AF-A0A7X8VVR4-F1
#
_cell.length_a   1.000
_cell.length_b   1.000
_cell.length_c   1.000
_cell.angle_alpha   90.00
_cell.angle_beta   90.00
_cell.angle_gamma   90.00
#
_symmetry.space_group_name_H-M   'P 1'
#
loop_
_entity.id
_entity.type
_entity.pdbx_description
1 polymer ?
#
loop_
_entity_poly.entity_id
_entity_poly.type
_entity_poly.pdbx_seq_one_letter_code
_entity_poly.pdbx_strand_id
1 'polypeptide(L)'
;EPLLPEGSRASLYLAHLDAEQELLAMEDCQSAFALDVRGIGKSASLNGKPNSDYLEPFGREYFIEVTAKFLGDSFLGGKIRDVLATLALLHNAGYHDLTLHGRGLGGLLAAYTAALTPLPVSKIILQNTPRSFLELLQRNFIACPQSYLVPGFLTVGDLPDLYQYLQQNYTLEIIDPVLDIQY
;
A
#
# COMPACT_ATOMS: atom_id res chain seq x y z
N GLU A 1 10.44 -16.91 18.79
CA GLU A 1 9.60 -16.85 17.57
C GLU A 1 8.53 -15.80 17.79
N PRO A 2 8.12 -15.02 16.79
CA PRO A 2 7.01 -14.08 16.93
C PRO A 2 5.73 -14.87 17.25
N LEU A 3 5.08 -14.52 18.35
CA LEU A 3 3.80 -15.10 18.77
C LEU A 3 2.69 -14.49 17.91
N LEU A 4 2.39 -15.13 16.78
CA LEU A 4 1.18 -14.85 16.02
C LEU A 4 0.02 -15.69 16.59
N PRO A 5 -1.23 -15.20 16.52
CA PRO A 5 -2.39 -16.03 16.83
C PRO A 5 -2.42 -17.26 15.91
N GLU A 6 -3.04 -18.35 16.37
CA GLU A 6 -3.23 -19.53 15.53
C GLU A 6 -4.31 -19.27 14.46
N GLY A 7 -4.12 -19.81 13.26
CA GLY A 7 -5.10 -19.74 12.19
C GLY A 7 -4.57 -20.27 10.86
N SER A 8 -5.46 -20.44 9.90
CA SER A 8 -5.13 -20.88 8.53
C SER A 8 -5.58 -19.89 7.45
N ARG A 9 -6.47 -18.96 7.81
CA ARG A 9 -7.03 -17.93 6.93
C ARG A 9 -6.91 -16.56 7.60
N ALA A 10 -6.49 -15.57 6.83
CA ALA A 10 -6.42 -14.18 7.30
C ALA A 10 -6.47 -13.17 6.14
N SER A 11 -6.77 -11.91 6.47
CA SER A 11 -6.53 -10.77 5.59
C SER A 11 -5.29 -10.01 6.04
N LEU A 12 -4.35 -9.73 5.13
CA LEU A 12 -3.30 -8.75 5.36
C LEU A 12 -3.79 -7.39 4.84
N TYR A 13 -4.07 -6.49 5.77
CA TYR A 13 -4.54 -5.14 5.52
C TYR A 13 -3.38 -4.15 5.40
N LEU A 14 -3.25 -3.52 4.23
CA LEU A 14 -2.31 -2.44 3.96
C LEU A 14 -3.02 -1.10 4.11
N ALA A 15 -2.64 -0.37 5.15
CA ALA A 15 -3.26 0.88 5.52
C ALA A 15 -2.99 2.01 4.51
N HIS A 16 -3.89 2.98 4.47
CA HIS A 16 -3.65 4.21 3.74
C HIS A 16 -2.57 5.07 4.44
N LEU A 17 -2.68 5.26 5.77
CA LEU A 17 -1.83 6.14 6.57
C LEU A 17 -1.54 5.62 7.99
N ASP A 18 -2.47 4.90 8.62
CA ASP A 18 -2.30 4.40 9.99
C ASP A 18 -3.06 3.08 10.18
N ALA A 19 -2.33 1.98 10.28
CA ALA A 19 -2.90 0.65 10.38
C ALA A 19 -3.75 0.44 11.64
N GLU A 20 -3.36 1.02 12.78
CA GLU A 20 -4.09 0.87 14.03
C GLU A 20 -5.42 1.61 13.97
N GLN A 21 -5.40 2.89 13.57
CA GLN A 21 -6.60 3.70 13.49
C GLN A 21 -7.58 3.15 12.45
N GLU A 22 -7.07 2.74 11.29
CA GLU A 22 -7.92 2.21 10.21
C GLU A 22 -8.54 0.87 10.60
N LEU A 23 -7.79 -0.03 11.24
CA LEU A 23 -8.32 -1.33 11.69
C LEU A 23 -9.39 -1.16 12.77
N LEU A 24 -9.21 -0.22 13.71
CA LEU A 24 -10.21 0.09 14.74
C LEU A 24 -11.51 0.67 14.16
N ALA A 25 -11.45 1.31 12.99
CA ALA A 25 -12.60 1.86 12.29
C ALA A 25 -13.33 0.81 11.42
N MET A 26 -12.76 -0.38 11.22
CA MET A 26 -13.40 -1.45 10.46
C MET A 26 -14.44 -2.18 11.31
N GLU A 27 -15.69 -2.24 10.83
CA GLU A 27 -16.79 -2.93 11.53
C GLU A 27 -16.64 -4.46 11.52
N ASP A 28 -15.94 -5.01 10.51
CA ASP A 28 -15.70 -6.45 10.37
C ASP A 28 -14.22 -6.71 10.07
N CYS A 29 -13.44 -7.03 11.12
CA CYS A 29 -12.01 -7.34 11.01
C CYS A 29 -11.65 -8.75 11.52
N GLN A 30 -12.55 -9.73 11.35
CA GLN A 30 -12.24 -11.09 11.79
C GLN A 30 -11.00 -11.63 11.07
N SER A 31 -10.00 -12.04 11.86
CA SER A 31 -8.72 -12.59 11.38
C SER A 31 -7.95 -11.67 10.42
N ALA A 32 -7.87 -10.37 10.75
CA ALA A 32 -7.05 -9.41 10.00
C ALA A 32 -5.72 -9.11 10.71
N PHE A 33 -4.66 -9.01 9.92
CA PHE A 33 -3.38 -8.41 10.31
C PHE A 33 -3.23 -7.09 9.58
N ALA A 34 -2.99 -6.00 10.30
CA ALA A 34 -2.74 -4.71 9.68
C ALA A 34 -1.24 -4.39 9.66
N LEU A 35 -0.76 -3.81 8.57
CA LEU A 35 0.65 -3.50 8.36
C LEU A 35 0.87 -2.00 8.14
N ASP A 36 1.61 -1.38 9.06
CA ASP A 36 2.30 -0.13 8.80
C ASP A 36 3.59 -0.44 8.04
N VAL A 37 3.62 -0.13 6.75
CA VAL A 37 4.89 -0.13 6.00
C VAL A 37 5.75 1.05 6.44
N ARG A 38 7.06 0.99 6.18
CA ARG A 38 7.99 2.08 6.53
C ARG A 38 7.46 3.45 6.09
N GLY A 39 7.49 4.43 6.99
CA GLY A 39 7.12 5.81 6.73
C GLY A 39 5.66 6.18 7.05
N ILE A 40 4.79 5.22 7.41
CA ILE A 40 3.41 5.48 7.86
C ILE A 40 3.13 4.90 9.26
N GLY A 41 2.01 5.32 9.86
CA GLY A 41 1.56 4.91 11.19
C GLY A 41 2.67 4.97 12.24
N LYS A 42 2.91 3.87 12.95
CA LYS A 42 3.95 3.80 14.00
C LYS A 42 5.38 3.93 13.48
N SER A 43 5.59 3.75 12.17
CA SER A 43 6.89 3.91 11.52
C SER A 43 7.06 5.29 10.86
N ALA A 44 6.08 6.18 11.02
CA ALA A 44 6.13 7.52 10.46
C ALA A 44 7.34 8.30 11.00
N SER A 45 7.98 9.05 10.11
CA SER A 45 9.11 9.88 10.51
C SER A 45 8.68 11.00 11.44
N LEU A 46 9.55 11.31 12.39
CA LEU A 46 9.48 12.53 13.20
C LEU A 46 10.18 13.72 12.52
N ASN A 47 10.81 13.51 11.36
CA ASN A 47 11.43 14.58 10.58
C ASN A 47 10.37 15.52 10.01
N GLY A 48 10.66 16.83 9.98
CA GLY A 48 9.73 17.85 9.48
C GLY A 48 8.89 18.48 10.57
N LYS A 49 7.79 19.14 10.18
CA LYS A 49 6.94 19.89 11.11
C LYS A 49 6.08 18.92 11.96
N PRO A 50 6.03 19.10 13.29
CA PRO A 50 5.09 18.38 14.13
C PRO A 50 3.65 18.59 13.64
N ASN A 51 2.85 17.53 13.62
CA ASN A 51 1.46 17.51 13.13
C ASN A 51 1.25 18.03 11.69
N SER A 52 2.27 17.96 10.82
CA SER A 52 2.09 18.14 9.37
C SER A 52 1.20 17.04 8.78
N ASP A 53 0.37 17.41 7.82
CA ASP A 53 -0.32 16.45 6.96
C ASP A 53 0.71 15.57 6.24
N TYR A 54 0.43 14.27 6.13
CA TYR A 54 1.28 13.32 5.43
C TYR A 54 1.41 13.67 3.94
N LEU A 55 0.37 14.27 3.36
CA LEU A 55 0.31 14.62 1.94
C LEU A 55 0.71 16.06 1.64
N GLU A 56 1.18 16.77 2.67
CA GLU A 56 1.77 18.09 2.49
C GLU A 56 2.92 18.00 1.46
N PRO A 57 2.93 18.87 0.43
CA PRO A 57 4.06 18.98 -0.48
C PRO A 57 5.36 19.21 0.30
N PHE A 58 6.41 18.43 -0.02
CA PHE A 58 7.69 18.46 0.71
C PHE A 58 7.57 18.10 2.20
N GLY A 59 6.55 17.32 2.56
CA GLY A 59 6.32 16.80 3.90
C GLY A 59 7.37 15.76 4.34
N ARG A 60 7.07 15.08 5.44
CA ARG A 60 8.04 14.23 6.16
C ARG A 60 8.66 13.14 5.30
N GLU A 61 7.87 12.57 4.41
CA GLU A 61 8.31 11.48 3.53
C GLU A 61 9.20 11.94 2.38
N TYR A 62 9.04 13.18 1.93
CA TYR A 62 9.78 13.71 0.78
C TYR A 62 11.29 13.59 1.00
N PHE A 63 11.76 13.99 2.18
CA PHE A 63 13.19 13.93 2.50
C PHE A 63 13.72 12.51 2.60
N ILE A 64 12.91 11.55 3.05
CA ILE A 64 13.31 10.15 3.11
C ILE A 64 13.43 9.57 1.71
N GLU A 65 12.44 9.80 0.86
CA GLU A 65 12.44 9.33 -0.53
C GLU A 65 13.60 9.95 -1.33
N VAL A 66 13.83 11.27 -1.20
CA VAL A 66 14.96 11.93 -1.87
C VAL A 66 16.30 11.40 -1.36
N THR A 67 16.44 11.17 -0.06
CA THR A 67 17.68 10.60 0.51
C THR A 67 17.92 9.18 0.00
N ALA A 68 16.87 8.34 -0.07
CA ALA A 68 16.98 7.00 -0.65
C ALA A 68 17.48 7.07 -2.10
N LYS A 69 16.91 7.96 -2.92
CA LYS A 69 17.37 8.18 -4.31
C LYS A 69 18.83 8.60 -4.39
N PHE A 70 19.27 9.52 -3.53
CA PHE A 70 20.68 9.95 -3.49
C PHE A 70 21.64 8.81 -3.13
N LEU A 71 21.19 7.86 -2.32
CA LEU A 71 21.96 6.67 -1.95
C LEU A 71 21.88 5.54 -2.99
N GLY A 72 21.14 5.73 -4.09
CA GLY A 72 20.91 4.70 -5.10
C GLY A 72 19.88 3.63 -4.69
N ASP A 73 19.10 3.91 -3.64
CA ASP A 73 18.04 3.04 -3.12
C ASP A 73 16.64 3.47 -3.60
N SER A 74 15.64 2.62 -3.35
CA SER A 74 14.22 2.89 -3.60
C SER A 74 13.42 2.79 -2.32
N PHE A 75 12.83 3.90 -1.86
CA PHE A 75 11.97 3.88 -0.68
C PHE A 75 10.69 3.09 -0.92
N LEU A 76 10.08 3.26 -2.11
CA LEU A 76 8.95 2.45 -2.56
C LEU A 76 9.29 0.96 -2.58
N GLY A 77 10.46 0.59 -3.11
CA GLY A 77 10.96 -0.78 -3.06
C GLY A 77 11.14 -1.31 -1.63
N GLY A 78 11.52 -0.44 -0.70
CA GLY A 78 11.53 -0.74 0.73
C GLY A 78 10.15 -1.05 1.29
N LYS A 79 9.12 -0.26 0.95
CA LYS A 79 7.73 -0.52 1.36
C LYS A 79 7.20 -1.84 0.79
N ILE A 80 7.48 -2.12 -0.48
CA ILE A 80 7.13 -3.41 -1.12
C ILE A 80 7.80 -4.58 -0.39
N ARG A 81 9.08 -4.42 0.00
CA ARG A 81 9.80 -5.43 0.80
C ARG A 81 9.13 -5.69 2.14
N ASP A 82 8.60 -4.67 2.81
CA ASP A 82 7.88 -4.83 4.09
C ASP A 82 6.61 -5.68 3.89
N VAL A 83 5.88 -5.47 2.79
CA VAL A 83 4.70 -6.29 2.42
C VAL A 83 5.11 -7.74 2.15
N LEU A 84 6.11 -7.96 1.30
CA LEU A 84 6.59 -9.30 0.96
C LEU A 84 7.10 -10.08 2.18
N ALA A 85 7.84 -9.42 3.08
CA ALA A 85 8.33 -10.02 4.31
C ALA A 85 7.18 -10.41 5.24
N THR A 86 6.15 -9.56 5.34
CA THR A 86 4.95 -9.86 6.14
C THR A 86 4.17 -11.05 5.58
N LEU A 87 3.97 -11.11 4.26
CA LEU A 87 3.33 -12.26 3.61
C LEU A 87 4.11 -13.55 3.85
N ALA A 88 5.44 -13.52 3.74
CA ALA A 88 6.29 -14.67 4.02
C ALA A 88 6.21 -15.11 5.49
N LEU A 89 6.15 -14.15 6.42
CA LEU A 89 5.98 -14.41 7.85
C LEU A 89 4.64 -15.12 8.13
N LEU A 90 3.54 -14.58 7.60
CA LEU A 90 2.20 -15.16 7.79
C LEU A 90 2.09 -16.56 7.17
N HIS A 91 2.62 -16.73 5.95
CA HIS A 91 2.63 -18.02 5.28
C HIS A 91 3.41 -19.08 6.09
N ASN A 92 4.58 -18.72 6.61
CA ASN A 92 5.39 -19.62 7.46
C ASN A 92 4.74 -19.92 8.82
N ALA A 93 3.84 -19.06 9.27
CA ALA A 93 3.04 -19.27 10.48
C ALA A 93 1.77 -20.13 10.26
N GLY A 94 1.53 -20.59 9.03
CA GLY A 94 0.41 -21.49 8.71
C GLY A 94 -0.79 -20.83 8.03
N TYR A 95 -0.73 -19.52 7.76
CA TYR A 95 -1.77 -18.82 7.01
C TYR A 95 -1.60 -19.06 5.50
N HIS A 96 -2.34 -20.03 4.96
CA HIS A 96 -2.27 -20.42 3.55
C HIS A 96 -3.45 -19.89 2.71
N ASP A 97 -4.53 -19.44 3.34
CA ASP A 97 -5.62 -18.70 2.69
C ASP A 97 -5.54 -17.21 3.06
N LEU A 98 -4.69 -16.48 2.33
CA LEU A 98 -4.45 -15.05 2.57
C LEU A 98 -5.18 -14.18 1.55
N THR A 99 -5.89 -13.16 2.04
CA THR A 99 -6.35 -12.03 1.23
C THR A 99 -5.41 -10.85 1.41
N LEU A 100 -5.00 -10.20 0.32
CA LEU A 100 -4.26 -8.94 0.39
C LEU A 100 -5.23 -7.78 0.18
N HIS A 101 -5.50 -7.00 1.22
CA HIS A 101 -6.45 -5.90 1.19
C HIS A 101 -5.70 -4.59 1.37
N GLY A 102 -5.68 -3.73 0.35
CA GLY A 102 -5.06 -2.42 0.45
C GLY A 102 -6.07 -1.29 0.32
N ARG A 103 -5.93 -0.25 1.16
CA ARG A 103 -6.75 0.97 1.09
C ARG A 103 -5.92 2.17 0.66
N GLY A 104 -6.41 2.99 -0.27
CA GLY A 104 -5.74 4.22 -0.70
C GLY A 104 -4.32 3.96 -1.20
N LEU A 105 -3.32 4.52 -0.51
CA LEU A 105 -1.90 4.28 -0.78
C LEU A 105 -1.48 2.82 -0.51
N GLY A 106 -2.07 2.16 0.50
CA GLY A 106 -1.89 0.73 0.74
C GLY A 106 -2.43 -0.12 -0.41
N GLY A 107 -3.46 0.37 -1.12
CA GLY A 107 -3.96 -0.24 -2.35
C GLY A 107 -2.97 -0.18 -3.50
N LEU A 108 -2.29 0.96 -3.68
CA LEU A 108 -1.19 1.05 -4.66
C LEU A 108 -0.06 0.06 -4.33
N LEU A 109 0.31 -0.05 -3.05
CA LEU A 109 1.32 -1.03 -2.61
C LEU A 109 0.89 -2.46 -2.88
N ALA A 110 -0.38 -2.82 -2.61
CA ALA A 110 -0.91 -4.14 -2.92
C ALA A 110 -0.80 -4.43 -4.42
N ALA A 111 -1.21 -3.48 -5.27
CA ALA A 111 -1.16 -3.61 -6.72
C ALA A 111 0.27 -3.77 -7.25
N TYR A 112 1.21 -2.92 -6.80
CA TYR A 112 2.62 -3.01 -7.21
C TYR A 112 3.27 -4.31 -6.76
N THR A 113 3.01 -4.73 -5.52
CA THR A 113 3.60 -5.95 -4.97
C THR A 113 3.13 -7.18 -5.74
N ALA A 114 1.83 -7.24 -6.08
CA ALA A 114 1.24 -8.34 -6.84
C ALA A 114 1.67 -8.39 -8.31
N ALA A 115 2.03 -7.23 -8.89
CA ALA A 115 2.54 -7.16 -10.24
C ALA A 115 4.03 -7.47 -10.36
N LEU A 116 4.80 -7.23 -9.30
CA LEU A 116 6.25 -7.48 -9.31
C LEU A 116 6.60 -8.97 -9.23
N THR A 117 5.82 -9.74 -8.46
CA THR A 117 6.07 -11.17 -8.23
C THR A 117 4.77 -11.91 -7.93
N PRO A 118 4.67 -13.21 -8.27
CA PRO A 118 3.59 -14.05 -7.77
C PRO A 118 3.51 -14.02 -6.25
N LEU A 119 2.30 -13.83 -5.71
CA LEU A 119 2.03 -13.79 -4.28
C LEU A 119 1.27 -15.04 -3.81
N PRO A 120 1.52 -15.51 -2.58
CA PRO A 120 0.76 -16.60 -1.97
C PRO A 120 -0.58 -16.09 -1.40
N VAL A 121 -1.41 -15.47 -2.24
CA VAL A 121 -2.70 -14.89 -1.84
C VAL A 121 -3.82 -15.40 -2.75
N SER A 122 -4.99 -15.69 -2.15
CA SER A 122 -6.17 -16.20 -2.86
C SER A 122 -6.99 -15.08 -3.50
N LYS A 123 -6.90 -13.86 -2.94
CA LYS A 123 -7.68 -12.69 -3.34
C LYS A 123 -6.91 -11.39 -3.09
N ILE A 124 -7.12 -10.41 -3.95
CA ILE A 124 -6.65 -9.04 -3.78
C ILE A 124 -7.87 -8.10 -3.72
N ILE A 125 -7.92 -7.23 -2.71
CA ILE A 125 -8.95 -6.20 -2.56
C ILE A 125 -8.27 -4.83 -2.60
N LEU A 126 -8.66 -3.99 -3.56
CA LEU A 126 -8.19 -2.61 -3.69
C LEU A 126 -9.34 -1.66 -3.33
N GLN A 127 -9.24 -1.02 -2.18
CA GLN A 127 -10.27 -0.10 -1.68
C GLN A 127 -9.80 1.34 -1.81
N ASN A 128 -10.63 2.25 -2.32
CA ASN A 128 -10.31 3.68 -2.45
C ASN A 128 -8.95 3.94 -3.12
N THR A 129 -8.52 3.05 -4.01
CA THR A 129 -7.20 3.15 -4.66
C THR A 129 -7.33 4.04 -5.90
N PRO A 130 -6.34 4.89 -6.24
CA PRO A 130 -6.42 5.76 -7.42
C PRO A 130 -6.78 4.99 -8.70
N ARG A 131 -7.68 5.54 -9.53
CA ARG A 131 -8.11 4.90 -10.78
C ARG A 131 -7.04 4.96 -11.87
N SER A 132 -6.35 6.09 -11.95
CA SER A 132 -5.40 6.44 -13.00
C SER A 132 -4.48 7.53 -12.47
N PHE A 133 -3.18 7.41 -12.76
CA PHE A 133 -2.24 8.50 -12.51
C PHE A 133 -2.44 9.63 -13.48
N LEU A 134 -2.79 9.36 -14.74
CA LEU A 134 -3.10 10.42 -15.70
C LEU A 134 -4.26 11.30 -15.21
N GLU A 135 -5.33 10.69 -14.71
CA GLU A 135 -6.46 11.40 -14.13
C GLU A 135 -6.06 12.20 -12.88
N LEU A 136 -5.22 11.60 -12.02
CA LEU A 136 -4.74 12.25 -10.79
C LEU A 136 -3.88 13.50 -11.10
N LEU A 137 -3.06 13.45 -12.16
CA LEU A 137 -2.22 14.57 -12.59
C LEU A 137 -3.00 15.73 -13.22
N GLN A 138 -4.23 15.50 -13.70
CA GLN A 138 -5.09 16.55 -14.27
C GLN A 138 -5.74 17.44 -13.20
N ARG A 139 -5.53 17.14 -11.93
CA ARG A 139 -6.10 17.87 -10.79
C ARG A 139 -5.15 18.96 -10.30
N ASN A 140 -5.71 20.00 -9.68
CA ASN A 140 -4.92 21.13 -9.15
C ASN A 140 -3.96 20.73 -8.03
N PHE A 141 -4.24 19.63 -7.32
CA PHE A 141 -3.37 19.09 -6.27
C PHE A 141 -3.23 17.57 -6.45
N ILE A 142 -1.98 17.11 -6.48
CA ILE A 142 -1.64 15.69 -6.59
C ILE A 142 -1.78 15.07 -5.21
N ALA A 143 -2.88 14.35 -5.03
CA ALA A 143 -3.25 13.54 -3.87
C ALA A 143 -2.38 12.27 -3.69
N CYS A 144 -1.14 12.25 -4.18
CA CYS A 144 -0.29 11.07 -4.12
C CYS A 144 1.15 11.48 -3.82
N PRO A 145 1.75 10.99 -2.72
CA PRO A 145 3.11 11.35 -2.39
C PRO A 145 4.09 10.71 -3.38
N GLN A 146 5.18 11.43 -3.67
CA GLN A 146 6.21 10.99 -4.62
C GLN A 146 6.75 9.59 -4.32
N SER A 147 6.81 9.22 -3.05
CA SER A 147 7.23 7.91 -2.53
C SER A 147 6.37 6.72 -2.99
N TYR A 148 5.22 6.95 -3.64
CA TYR A 148 4.36 5.92 -4.24
C TYR A 148 4.29 6.01 -5.77
N LEU A 149 5.00 6.98 -6.36
CA LEU A 149 5.07 7.14 -7.80
C LEU A 149 6.28 6.40 -8.35
N VAL A 150 6.06 5.54 -9.35
CA VAL A 150 7.13 4.87 -10.08
C VAL A 150 7.61 5.80 -11.19
N PRO A 151 8.88 6.27 -11.18
CA PRO A 151 9.39 7.13 -12.22
C PRO A 151 9.28 6.50 -13.61
N GLY A 152 8.73 7.25 -14.57
CA GLY A 152 8.55 6.78 -15.95
C GLY A 152 7.37 5.85 -16.18
N PHE A 153 6.55 5.53 -15.17
CA PHE A 153 5.43 4.59 -15.32
C PHE A 153 4.47 4.98 -16.45
N LEU A 154 4.08 6.26 -16.54
CA LEU A 154 3.21 6.79 -17.60
C LEU A 154 3.80 6.73 -19.03
N THR A 155 5.09 6.38 -19.17
CA THR A 155 5.70 6.15 -20.50
C THR A 155 5.45 4.73 -21.01
N VAL A 156 5.01 3.81 -20.14
CA VAL A 156 4.78 2.40 -20.45
C VAL A 156 3.35 1.94 -20.19
N GLY A 157 2.59 2.64 -19.35
CA GLY A 157 1.18 2.35 -19.04
C GLY A 157 0.64 3.19 -17.89
N ASP A 158 -0.55 2.87 -17.40
CA ASP A 158 -1.19 3.51 -16.25
C ASP A 158 -1.81 2.45 -15.29
N LEU A 159 -2.40 2.89 -14.18
CA LEU A 159 -3.04 2.02 -13.19
C LEU A 159 -4.14 1.12 -13.78
N PRO A 160 -4.97 1.54 -14.75
CA PRO A 160 -5.91 0.63 -15.40
C PRO A 160 -5.25 -0.58 -16.06
N ASP A 161 -4.09 -0.39 -16.69
CA ASP A 161 -3.34 -1.49 -17.32
C ASP A 161 -2.80 -2.46 -16.25
N LEU A 162 -2.30 -1.90 -15.14
CA LEU A 162 -1.89 -2.69 -13.97
C LEU A 162 -3.06 -3.50 -13.39
N TYR A 163 -4.24 -2.89 -13.23
CA TYR A 163 -5.42 -3.58 -12.71
C TYR A 163 -5.90 -4.68 -13.66
N GLN A 164 -5.84 -4.45 -14.97
CA GLN A 164 -6.14 -5.47 -15.97
C GLN A 164 -5.18 -6.67 -15.85
N TYR A 165 -3.88 -6.42 -15.69
CA TYR A 165 -2.91 -7.48 -15.43
C TYR A 165 -3.25 -8.26 -14.16
N LEU A 166 -3.63 -7.58 -13.07
CA LEU A 166 -3.99 -8.24 -11.82
C LEU A 166 -5.27 -9.09 -11.96
N GLN A 167 -6.28 -8.63 -12.68
CA GLN A 167 -7.50 -9.40 -12.96
C GLN A 167 -7.24 -10.71 -13.72
N GLN A 168 -6.20 -10.74 -14.55
CA GLN A 168 -5.83 -11.94 -15.30
C GLN A 168 -5.12 -13.00 -14.45
N ASN A 169 -4.51 -12.58 -13.33
CA ASN A 169 -3.64 -13.44 -12.52
C ASN A 169 -4.20 -13.73 -11.12
N TYR A 170 -5.14 -12.92 -10.63
CA TYR A 170 -5.69 -13.01 -9.28
C TYR A 170 -7.21 -12.79 -9.28
N THR A 171 -7.88 -13.31 -8.24
CA THR A 171 -9.23 -12.85 -7.90
C THR A 171 -9.12 -11.41 -7.38
N LEU A 172 -9.45 -10.43 -8.23
CA LEU A 172 -9.39 -9.01 -7.91
C LEU A 172 -10.77 -8.44 -7.60
N GLU A 173 -10.87 -7.74 -6.48
CA GLU A 173 -12.01 -6.89 -6.13
C GLU A 173 -11.54 -5.43 -6.00
N ILE A 174 -12.24 -4.49 -6.62
CA ILE A 174 -11.98 -3.06 -6.52
C ILE A 174 -13.21 -2.40 -5.89
N ILE A 175 -13.06 -1.87 -4.68
CA ILE A 175 -14.14 -1.25 -3.91
C ILE A 175 -13.97 0.26 -3.97
N ASP A 176 -15.01 0.94 -4.46
CA ASP A 176 -15.14 2.40 -4.54
C ASP A 176 -13.82 3.11 -4.82
N PRO A 177 -13.33 3.13 -6.06
CA PRO A 177 -12.23 4.00 -6.39
C PRO A 177 -12.76 5.45 -6.34
N VAL A 178 -12.77 6.09 -5.18
CA VAL A 178 -13.44 7.39 -5.02
C VAL A 178 -12.66 8.46 -5.78
N LEU A 179 -13.40 9.26 -6.55
CA LEU A 179 -12.93 10.50 -7.18
C LEU A 179 -12.53 11.56 -6.14
N ASP A 180 -12.87 11.38 -4.87
CA ASP A 180 -12.67 12.32 -3.77
C ASP A 180 -12.20 11.53 -2.55
N ILE A 181 -10.89 11.26 -2.46
CA ILE A 181 -10.30 11.16 -1.13
C ILE A 181 -10.22 12.61 -0.65
N GLN A 182 -11.27 13.08 0.03
CA GLN A 182 -11.09 14.23 0.91
C GLN A 182 -10.13 13.77 2.01
N TYR A 183 -8.94 14.36 2.00
CA TYR A 183 -8.00 14.32 3.11
C TYR A 183 -8.49 15.19 4.25
#